data_AF-A0AB34Y9R0-F1
#
_entry.id   AF-A0AB34Y9R0-F1
#
_cell.length_a   1.000
_cell.length_b   1.000
_cell.length_c   1.000
_cell.angle_alpha   90.00
_cell.angle_beta   90.00
_cell.angle_gamma   90.00
#
_symmetry.space_group_name_H-M   'P 1'
#
loop_
_entity.id
_entity.type
_entity.pdbx_description
1 polymer ?
#
loop_
_entity_poly.entity_id
_entity_poly.type
_entity_poly.pdbx_seq_one_letter_code
_entity_poly.pdbx_strand_id
1 'polypeptide(L)' 'MSYFDNKAEEGRKAYRQGTARDQNPYPKGSAKYWQWSSGWRDEEAFRSHSDKEASHAE' A
#
# COMPACT_ATOMS: atom_id res chain seq x y z
N MET A 1 -14.15 -17.63 -3.43
CA MET A 1 -12.78 -17.84 -2.89
C MET A 1 -11.82 -16.98 -3.70
N SER A 2 -11.65 -15.70 -3.34
CA SER A 2 -10.84 -14.74 -4.11
C SER A 2 -9.35 -14.92 -3.84
N TYR A 3 -8.67 -15.67 -4.72
CA TYR A 3 -7.22 -15.91 -4.62
C TYR A 3 -6.34 -14.78 -5.18
N PHE A 4 -6.94 -13.72 -5.74
CA PHE A 4 -6.20 -12.66 -6.45
C PHE A 4 -5.84 -11.41 -5.61
N ASP A 5 -6.30 -11.31 -4.36
CA ASP A 5 -6.12 -10.13 -3.50
C ASP A 5 -4.86 -10.17 -2.60
N ASN A 6 -4.17 -11.31 -2.53
CA ASN A 6 -3.06 -11.50 -1.58
C ASN A 6 -1.96 -10.43 -1.73
N LYS A 7 -1.61 -10.04 -2.96
CA LYS A 7 -0.48 -9.13 -3.18
C LYS A 7 -0.81 -7.67 -2.87
N ALA A 8 -2.03 -7.22 -3.15
CA ALA A 8 -2.47 -5.89 -2.76
C ALA A 8 -2.54 -5.75 -1.23
N GLU A 9 -3.02 -6.78 -0.53
CA GLU A 9 -3.00 -6.80 0.94
C GLU A 9 -1.57 -6.77 1.52
N GLU A 10 -0.64 -7.53 0.95
CA GLU A 10 0.77 -7.45 1.33
C GLU A 10 1.35 -6.04 1.13
N GLY A 11 0.97 -5.34 0.05
CA GLY A 11 1.35 -3.96 -0.22
C GLY A 11 0.85 -2.99 0.85
N ARG A 12 -0.44 -3.08 1.21
CA ARG A 12 -1.06 -2.30 2.29
C ARG A 12 -0.35 -2.54 3.62
N LYS A 13 -0.09 -3.80 3.97
CA LYS A 13 0.60 -4.17 5.21
C LYS A 13 2.03 -3.62 5.26
N ALA A 14 2.76 -3.68 4.14
CA ALA A 14 4.10 -3.14 4.05
C ALA A 14 4.12 -1.62 4.30
N TYR A 15 3.18 -0.86 3.75
CA TYR A 15 3.06 0.57 4.06
C TYR A 15 2.80 0.83 5.55
N ARG A 16 1.87 0.07 6.16
CA ARG A 16 1.58 0.17 7.61
C ARG A 16 2.82 -0.10 8.46
N GLN A 17 3.73 -0.96 8.00
CA GLN A 17 4.99 -1.27 8.67
C GLN A 17 6.10 -0.24 8.40
N GLY A 18 5.86 0.75 7.54
CA GLY A 18 6.85 1.76 7.15
C GLY A 18 7.83 1.29 6.07
N THR A 19 7.54 0.16 5.40
CA THR A 19 8.35 -0.33 4.29
C THR A 19 8.20 0.59 3.08
N ALA A 20 9.31 1.03 2.49
CA ALA A 20 9.28 1.87 1.30
C ALA A 20 8.80 1.08 0.06
N ARG A 21 8.14 1.76 -0.88
CA ARG A 21 7.65 1.12 -2.12
C ARG A 21 8.77 0.47 -2.94
N ASP A 22 9.98 1.03 -2.92
CA ASP A 22 11.15 0.47 -3.61
C ASP A 22 11.68 -0.83 -3.00
N GLN A 23 11.26 -1.19 -1.79
CA GLN A 23 11.55 -2.48 -1.16
C GLN A 23 10.53 -3.58 -1.55
N ASN A 24 9.76 -3.36 -2.61
CA ASN A 24 8.85 -4.37 -3.15
C ASN A 24 9.65 -5.65 -3.50
N PRO A 25 9.30 -6.82 -2.91
CA PRO A 25 10.04 -8.07 -3.12
C PRO A 25 9.82 -8.68 -4.51
N TYR A 26 8.86 -8.17 -5.28
CA TYR A 26 8.52 -8.69 -6.61
C TYR A 26 9.32 -7.99 -7.71
N PRO A 27 9.72 -8.70 -8.77
CA PRO A 27 10.43 -8.09 -9.89
C PRO A 27 9.56 -7.05 -10.61
N LYS A 28 10.15 -5.89 -10.90
CA LYS A 28 9.50 -4.78 -11.61
C LYS A 28 8.87 -5.28 -12.92
N GLY A 29 7.64 -4.87 -13.19
CA GLY A 29 6.88 -5.26 -14.40
C GLY A 29 6.05 -6.53 -14.24
N SER A 30 6.25 -7.32 -13.19
CA SER A 30 5.39 -8.50 -12.93
C SER A 30 4.02 -8.11 -12.38
N ALA A 31 2.98 -8.90 -12.68
CA ALA A 31 1.64 -8.67 -12.14
C ALA A 31 1.63 -8.52 -10.60
N LYS A 32 2.45 -9.32 -9.89
CA LYS A 32 2.61 -9.24 -8.43
C LYS A 32 3.21 -7.90 -7.97
N TYR A 33 4.18 -7.36 -8.72
CA TYR A 33 4.77 -6.05 -8.45
C TYR A 33 3.70 -4.95 -8.57
N TRP A 34 2.89 -5.00 -9.63
CA TRP A 34 1.80 -4.06 -9.84
C TRP A 34 0.74 -4.15 -8.75
N GLN A 35 0.29 -5.35 -8.40
CA GLN A 35 -0.71 -5.56 -7.34
C GLN A 35 -0.22 -5.07 -5.97
N TRP A 36 1.00 -5.43 -5.58
CA TRP A 36 1.60 -4.97 -4.33
C TRP A 36 1.77 -3.45 -4.31
N SER A 37 2.27 -2.88 -5.41
CA SER A 37 2.47 -1.44 -5.50
C SER A 37 1.15 -0.67 -5.49
N SER A 38 0.08 -1.24 -6.05
CA SER A 38 -1.26 -0.66 -5.96
C SER A 38 -1.71 -0.59 -4.52
N GLY A 39 -1.75 -1.72 -3.81
CA GLY A 39 -2.20 -1.76 -2.42
C GLY A 39 -1.37 -0.87 -1.49
N TRP A 40 -0.06 -0.77 -1.70
CA TRP A 40 0.78 0.17 -0.96
C TRP A 40 0.34 1.63 -1.17
N ARG A 41 0.05 2.03 -2.41
CA ARG A 41 -0.40 3.39 -2.76
C ARG A 41 -1.82 3.69 -2.27
N ASP A 42 -2.70 2.69 -2.30
CA ASP A 42 -4.05 2.81 -1.75
C ASP A 42 -4.01 3.15 -0.25
N GLU A 43 -3.15 2.46 0.51
CA GLU A 43 -2.97 2.74 1.94
C GLU A 43 -2.29 4.09 2.20
N GLU A 44 -1.32 4.47 1.36
CA GLU A 44 -0.69 5.80 1.40
C GLU A 44 -1.70 6.91 1.19
N ALA A 45 -2.57 6.77 0.19
CA ALA A 45 -3.63 7.74 -0.09
C ALA A 45 -4.62 7.83 1.07
N PHE A 46 -5.01 6.69 1.66
CA PHE A 46 -5.92 6.63 2.80
C PHE A 46 -5.34 7.35 4.03
N ARG A 47 -4.09 7.06 4.42
CA ARG A 47 -3.45 7.71 5.59
C ARG A 47 -3.16 9.18 5.34
N SER A 48 -2.69 9.55 4.15
CA SER A 48 -2.44 10.97 3.79
C SER A 48 -3.71 11.84 3.83
N HIS A 49 -4.90 11.24 3.72
CA HIS A 49 -6.17 11.93 3.93
C HIS A 49 -6.50 12.04 5.42
N SER A 50 -6.27 10.97 6.19
CA SER A 50 -6.52 10.93 7.64
C SER A 50 -5.63 11.89 8.44
N ASP A 51 -4.36 12.07 8.06
CA ASP A 51 -3.44 13.02 8.71
C ASP A 51 -3.86 14.49 8.52
N LYS A 52 -4.59 14.82 7.43
CA LYS A 52 -5.10 16.19 7.21
C LYS A 52 -6.29 16.53 8.11
N GLU A 53 -7.15 15.57 8.40
CA GLU A 53 -8.32 15.82 9.26
C GLU A 53 -7.94 15.93 10.74
N ALA A 54 -6.89 15.22 11.18
CA ALA A 54 -6.37 15.33 12.54
C ALA A 54 -5.72 16.69 12.86
N SER A 55 -5.36 17.47 11.83
CA SER A 55 -4.64 18.75 11.99
C SER A 55 -5.56 19.99 11.97
N HIS A 56 -6.88 19.83 11.84
CA HIS A 56 -7.85 20.94 11.74
C HIS A 56 -8.83 21.01 12.93
N ALA A 57 -8.58 20.25 14.00
CA ALA A 57 -9.46 20.15 15.16
C ALA A 57 -8.94 20.91 16.40
N GLU A 58 -8.23 22.03 16.21
CA GLU A 58 -7.72 22.88 17.30
C GLU A 58 -8.31 24.30 17.27
#